data_AF-E7CEY8-F1
#
_entry.id   AF-E7CEY8-F1
#
_cell.length_a   1.000
_cell.length_b   1.000
_cell.length_c   1.000
_cell.angle_alpha   90.00
_cell.angle_beta   90.00
_cell.angle_gamma   90.00
#
_symmetry.space_group_name_H-M   'P 1'
#
loop_
_entity.id
_entity.type
_entity.pdbx_description
1 polymer ?
#
loop_
_entity_poly.entity_id
_entity_poly.type
_entity_poly.pdbx_seq_one_letter_code
_entity_poly.pdbx_strand_id
1 'polypeptide(L)' 'MDDGYKWRKYGKKSVKNSPNPRNYYKCSSEGCNVKKKVERDREDANYVITTYEGIHNHESPFVVYYNQLPSFTSASTPT' A
#
# COMPACT_ATOMS: atom_id res chain seq x y z
N MET A 1 -6.96 2.90 3.68
CA MET A 1 -6.44 2.19 2.50
C MET A 1 -5.23 1.39 2.93
N ASP A 2 -5.49 0.20 3.43
CA ASP A 2 -4.45 -0.81 3.62
C ASP A 2 -4.49 -1.70 2.38
N ASP A 3 -3.54 -1.49 1.45
CA ASP A 3 -3.42 -2.24 0.20
C ASP A 3 -2.50 -3.47 0.35
N GLY A 4 -2.17 -3.84 1.60
CA GLY A 4 -1.31 -4.97 1.94
C GLY A 4 0.19 -4.70 1.80
N TYR A 5 0.57 -3.61 1.12
CA TYR A 5 1.97 -3.25 0.91
C TYR A 5 2.48 -2.29 1.99
N LYS A 6 3.76 -2.42 2.35
CA LYS A 6 4.42 -1.49 3.26
C LYS A 6 4.93 -0.28 2.49
N TRP A 7 4.47 0.91 2.87
CA TRP A 7 4.83 2.17 2.23
C TRP A 7 5.62 3.07 3.17
N ARG A 8 6.66 3.72 2.65
CA ARG A 8 7.41 4.77 3.35
C ARG A 8 7.21 6.10 2.65
N LYS A 9 6.80 7.12 3.41
CA LYS A 9 6.67 8.48 2.89
C LYS A 9 8.05 9.05 2.59
N TYR A 10 8.25 9.56 1.38
CA TYR A 10 9.50 10.23 1.01
C TYR A 10 9.30 11.70 0.66
N GLY A 11 8.06 12.16 0.50
CA GLY A 11 7.79 13.55 0.15
C GLY A 11 6.36 13.99 0.42
N LYS A 12 6.20 15.31 0.48
CA LYS A 12 4.91 16.02 0.50
C LYS A 12 5.08 17.29 -0.34
N LYS A 13 4.15 17.56 -1.25
CA LYS A 13 4.12 18.82 -2.02
C LYS A 13 2.75 19.48 -1.88
N SER A 14 2.75 20.81 -1.82
CA SER A 14 1.54 21.59 -2.07
C SER A 14 1.12 21.41 -3.53
N VAL A 15 -0.19 21.42 -3.77
CA VAL A 15 -0.76 21.30 -5.11
C VAL A 15 -1.31 22.66 -5.50
N LYS A 16 -0.92 23.17 -6.67
CA LYS A 16 -1.45 24.44 -7.18
C LYS A 16 -2.97 24.33 -7.30
N ASN A 17 -3.68 25.32 -6.76
CA ASN A 17 -5.13 25.38 -6.77
C ASN A 17 -5.85 24.26 -5.97
N SER A 18 -5.19 23.53 -5.08
CA SER A 18 -5.87 22.61 -4.17
C SER A 18 -5.51 22.92 -2.72
N PRO A 19 -6.49 22.94 -1.79
CA PRO A 19 -6.21 23.06 -0.35
C PRO A 19 -5.53 21.80 0.20
N ASN A 20 -5.57 20.69 -0.55
CA ASN A 20 -5.08 19.39 -0.12
C ASN A 20 -3.63 19.14 -0.60
N PRO A 21 -2.71 18.75 0.29
CA PRO A 21 -1.35 18.40 -0.11
C PRO A 21 -1.30 17.03 -0.80
N ARG A 22 -0.38 16.89 -1.75
CA ARG A 22 -0.03 15.59 -2.37
C ARG A 22 1.09 14.93 -1.58
N ASN A 23 0.84 13.69 -1.16
CA ASN A 23 1.80 12.88 -0.42
C ASN A 23 2.42 11.84 -1.34
N TYR A 24 3.71 11.60 -1.19
CA TYR A 24 4.49 10.69 -2.00
C TYR A 24 5.06 9.57 -1.16
N TYR A 25 4.86 8.34 -1.61
CA TYR A 25 5.28 7.13 -0.93
C TYR A 25 6.05 6.22 -1.89
N LYS A 26 7.02 5.51 -1.35
CA LYS A 26 7.73 4.42 -2.03
C LYS A 26 7.50 3.13 -1.28
N CYS A 27 7.53 2.01 -2.01
CA CYS A 27 7.52 0.71 -1.36
C CYS A 27 8.71 0.58 -0.40
N SER A 28 8.45 -0.11 0.69
CA SER A 28 9.43 -0.37 1.74
C SER A 28 10.25 -1.63 1.54
N SER A 29 9.83 -2.52 0.63
CA SER A 29 10.56 -3.74 0.36
C SER A 29 11.87 -3.42 -0.35
N GLU A 30 12.92 -4.14 0.03
CA GLU A 30 14.24 -4.01 -0.60
C GLU A 30 14.15 -4.38 -2.09
N GLY A 31 14.83 -3.60 -2.93
CA GLY A 31 14.79 -3.77 -4.39
C GLY A 31 13.46 -3.45 -5.06
N CYS A 32 12.44 -2.97 -4.33
CA CYS A 32 11.15 -2.62 -4.91
C CYS A 32 11.08 -1.13 -5.29
N ASN A 33 10.75 -0.88 -6.56
CA ASN A 33 10.79 0.46 -7.14
C ASN A 33 9.41 1.14 -7.19
N VAL A 34 8.37 0.47 -6.69
CA VAL A 34 6.98 0.96 -6.79
C VAL A 34 6.80 2.23 -5.96
N LYS A 35 6.09 3.19 -6.54
CA LYS A 35 5.74 4.46 -5.91
C LYS A 35 4.24 4.65 -5.93
N LYS A 36 3.72 5.42 -4.97
CA LYS A 36 2.36 5.94 -5.04
C LYS A 36 2.27 7.40 -4.64
N LYS A 37 1.32 8.09 -5.28
CA LYS A 37 0.90 9.45 -4.96
C LYS A 37 -0.48 9.37 -4.33
N VAL A 38 -0.66 10.04 -3.20
CA VAL A 38 -1.96 10.14 -2.52
C VAL A 38 -2.33 11.60 -2.45
N GLU A 39 -3.45 11.95 -3.05
CA GLU A 39 -4.04 13.29 -3.02
C GLU A 39 -5.54 13.20 -2.76
N ARG A 40 -6.13 14.32 -2.36
CA ARG A 40 -7.58 14.47 -2.33
C ARG A 40 -8.01 15.33 -3.49
N ASP A 41 -9.21 15.08 -3.98
CA ASP A 41 -9.81 15.93 -4.99
C ASP A 41 -9.89 17.39 -4.52
N ARG A 42 -9.93 18.31 -5.47
CA ARG A 42 -10.02 19.74 -5.20
C ARG A 42 -11.42 20.14 -4.76
N GLU A 43 -12.44 19.55 -5.37
CA GLU A 43 -13.85 19.90 -5.20
C GLU A 43 -14.48 19.04 -4.10
N ASP A 44 -14.12 17.76 -4.02
CA ASP A 44 -14.56 16.87 -2.94
C ASP A 44 -13.39 16.35 -2.08
N ALA A 45 -13.21 16.95 -0.90
CA ALA A 45 -12.16 16.54 0.04
C ALA A 45 -12.33 15.11 0.59
N ASN A 46 -13.50 14.49 0.44
CA ASN A 46 -13.71 13.08 0.81
C ASN A 46 -13.19 12.13 -0.26
N TYR A 47 -13.06 12.59 -1.50
CA TYR A 47 -12.55 11.78 -2.60
C TYR A 47 -11.02 11.71 -2.55
N VAL A 48 -10.49 10.50 -2.37
CA VAL A 48 -9.04 10.24 -2.29
C VAL A 48 -8.57 9.59 -3.59
N ILE A 49 -7.67 10.27 -4.29
CA ILE A 49 -7.03 9.80 -5.51
C ILE A 49 -5.69 9.17 -5.14
N THR A 50 -5.53 7.90 -5.49
CA THR A 50 -4.25 7.18 -5.35
C THR A 50 -3.75 6.74 -6.71
N THR A 51 -2.55 7.19 -7.09
CA THR A 51 -1.89 6.80 -8.35
C THR A 51 -0.68 5.94 -8.04
N TYR A 52 -0.59 4.76 -8.66
CA TYR A 52 0.52 3.83 -8.52
C TYR A 52 1.43 3.89 -9.75
N GLU A 53 2.74 3.75 -9.54
CA GLU A 53 3.76 3.71 -10.58
C GLU A 53 4.67 2.51 -10.36
N GLY A 54 4.73 1.60 -11.34
CA GLY A 54 5.56 0.39 -11.31
C GLY A 54 4.78 -0.89 -10.91
N ILE A 55 5.51 -2.01 -10.86
CA ILE A 55 4.98 -3.33 -10.48
C ILE A 55 5.80 -3.87 -9.32
N HIS A 56 5.13 -4.45 -8.31
CA HIS A 56 5.81 -5.08 -7.19
C HIS A 56 6.51 -6.36 -7.65
N ASN A 57 7.76 -6.53 -7.21
CA ASN A 57 8.61 -7.70 -7.45
C ASN A 57 8.69 -8.64 -6.23
N HIS A 58 7.73 -8.51 -5.31
CA HIS A 58 7.66 -9.27 -4.08
C HIS A 58 6.19 -9.46 -3.69
N GLU A 59 5.93 -10.48 -2.89
CA GLU A 59 4.60 -10.69 -2.31
C GLU A 59 4.25 -9.58 -1.32
N SER A 60 2.95 -9.30 -1.20
CA SER A 60 2.45 -8.45 -0.14
C SER A 60 2.89 -9.00 1.22
N PRO A 61 3.55 -8.20 2.09
CA PRO A 61 3.94 -8.64 3.44
C PRO A 61 2.77 -9.19 4.26
N PHE A 62 1.55 -8.78 3.95
CA PHE A 62 0.34 -9.29 4.59
C PHE A 62 0.04 -10.75 4.22
N VAL A 63 0.33 -11.16 2.99
CA VAL A 63 0.18 -12.55 2.52
C VAL A 63 1.21 -13.45 3.19
N VAL A 64 2.44 -12.97 3.36
CA VAL A 64 3.49 -13.71 4.07
C VAL A 64 3.10 -13.99 5.53
N TYR A 65 2.47 -13.02 6.21
CA TYR A 65 2.00 -13.23 7.59
C TYR A 65 0.95 -14.35 7.71
N TYR A 66 0.02 -14.45 6.75
CA TYR A 66 -0.95 -15.55 6.74
C TYR A 66 -0.30 -16.90 6.41
N ASN A 67 0.68 -16.92 5.51
CA ASN A 67 1.39 -18.16 5.14
C ASN A 67 2.34 -18.67 6.24
N GLN A 68 2.70 -17.83 7.21
CA GLN A 68 3.58 -18.17 8.34
C GLN A 68 2.84 -18.39 9.66
N LEU A 69 1.51 -18.23 9.70
CA LEU A 69 0.74 -18.66 10.86
C LEU A 69 0.87 -20.18 10.98
N PRO A 70 1.43 -20.72 12.08
CA PRO A 70 1.37 -22.14 12.32
C PRO A 70 -0.10 -22.52 12.35
N SER A 71 -0.49 -23.43 11.46
CA SER A 71 -1.85 -23.94 11.36
C SER A 71 -2.27 -24.44 12.74
N PHE A 72 -3.06 -23.68 13.48
CA PHE A 72 -3.79 -24.22 14.62
C PHE A 72 -4.92 -25.07 14.02
N THR A 73 -4.58 -26.35 13.80
CA THR A 73 -5.42 -27.56 13.69
C THR A 73 -6.74 -27.45 12.90
N SER A 74 -6.94 -28.34 11.93
CA SER A 74 -7.82 -29.48 12.25
C SER A 74 -7.33 -30.74 11.53
N ALA A 75 -7.08 -31.76 12.35
CA ALA A 75 -6.97 -33.13 11.90
C ALA A 75 -8.20 -33.52 11.05
N SER A 76 -7.98 -34.03 9.86
CA SER A 76 -8.95 -34.86 9.15
C SER A 76 -8.51 -36.32 9.30
N THR A 77 -9.33 -37.05 10.04
CA THR A 77 -9.34 -38.48 10.37
C THR A 77 -9.01 -39.39 9.18
N PRO A 78 -8.34 -40.55 9.38
CA PRO A 78 -8.16 -41.56 8.34
C PRO A 78 -9.47 -42.33 8.08
N THR A 79 -9.63 -42.76 6.82
CA THR A 79 -10.68 -43.66 6.33
C THR A 79 -10.62 -45.04 6.97
#